data_AF-A0A0F8WFG5-F1
#
_entry.id   AF-A0A0F8WFG5-F1
#
_cell.length_a   1.000
_cell.length_b   1.000
_cell.length_c   1.000
_cell.angle_alpha   90.00
_cell.angle_beta   90.00
_cell.angle_gamma   90.00
#
_symmetry.space_group_name_H-M   'P 1'
#
loop_
_entity.id
_entity.type
_entity.pdbx_description
1 polymer ?
#
loop_
_entity_poly.entity_id
_entity_poly.type
_entity_poly.pdbx_seq_one_letter_code
_entity_poly.pdbx_strand_id
1 'polypeptide(L)'
;MDPALIKLLRLRTRAFRRRMFRGIKTPRGALFFVIGTAMILLWLGPALFMAVAMDQRSNPQTVRAVVPLILLALCTLNVLTSGHEKAVHFTPAEVNFLFGGPFTRRQLLLYKLTASVAASVFVSLMFSVVFLQHSSMWIAAMLGYLLIMLFVQLFSMAMMLIGQTVAE
;
A
#
# COMPACT_ATOMS: atom_id res chain seq x y z
N MET A 1 -17.64 2.54 -12.91
CA MET A 1 -16.71 1.50 -13.42
C MET A 1 -17.54 0.43 -14.11
N ASP A 2 -17.08 -0.09 -15.24
CA ASP A 2 -17.77 -1.20 -15.91
C ASP A 2 -17.87 -2.42 -14.98
N PRO A 3 -19.03 -3.08 -14.85
CA PRO A 3 -19.20 -4.27 -14.02
C PRO A 3 -18.21 -5.40 -14.35
N ALA A 4 -17.72 -5.49 -15.59
CA ALA A 4 -16.70 -6.46 -15.99
C ALA A 4 -15.36 -6.26 -15.28
N LEU A 5 -14.93 -5.01 -15.08
CA LEU A 5 -13.68 -4.68 -14.38
C LEU A 5 -13.78 -5.00 -12.88
N ILE A 6 -14.94 -4.75 -12.27
CA ILE A 6 -15.21 -5.12 -10.87
C ILE A 6 -15.16 -6.64 -10.72
N LYS A 7 -15.74 -7.38 -11.68
CA LYS A 7 -15.71 -8.84 -11.69
C LYS A 7 -14.27 -9.37 -11.81
N LEU A 8 -13.45 -8.77 -12.68
CA LEU A 8 -12.02 -9.10 -12.80
C LEU A 8 -11.26 -8.84 -11.50
N LEU A 9 -11.47 -7.69 -10.85
CA LEU A 9 -10.86 -7.35 -9.57
C LEU A 9 -11.24 -8.38 -8.48
N ARG A 10 -12.52 -8.77 -8.43
CA ARG A 10 -13.03 -9.77 -7.50
C ARG A 10 -12.48 -11.16 -7.77
N LEU A 11 -12.33 -11.55 -9.03
CA LEU A 11 -11.72 -12.82 -9.42
C LEU A 11 -10.24 -12.86 -9.07
N ARG A 12 -9.50 -11.76 -9.30
CA ARG A 12 -8.09 -11.62 -8.95
C ARG A 12 -7.87 -11.75 -7.45
N THR A 13 -8.62 -11.00 -6.65
CA THR A 13 -8.55 -11.07 -5.18
C THR A 13 -8.92 -12.46 -4.66
N ARG A 14 -9.96 -13.09 -5.20
CA ARG A 14 -10.34 -14.47 -4.85
C ARG A 14 -9.27 -15.49 -5.24
N ALA A 15 -8.67 -15.35 -6.42
CA ALA A 15 -7.62 -16.26 -6.90
C ALA A 15 -6.32 -16.11 -6.10
N PHE A 16 -5.97 -14.89 -5.71
CA PHE A 16 -4.84 -14.61 -4.82
C PHE A 16 -5.08 -15.25 -3.44
N ARG A 17 -6.24 -14.97 -2.84
CA ARG A 17 -6.63 -15.55 -1.55
C ARG A 17 -6.60 -17.08 -1.58
N ARG A 18 -7.16 -17.70 -2.63
CA ARG A 18 -7.14 -19.17 -2.79
C ARG A 18 -5.73 -19.72 -2.91
N ARG A 19 -4.84 -19.03 -3.63
CA ARG A 19 -3.42 -19.43 -3.76
C ARG A 19 -2.70 -19.35 -2.42
N MET A 20 -2.89 -18.27 -1.67
CA MET A 20 -2.29 -18.08 -0.35
C MET A 20 -2.72 -19.20 0.61
N PHE A 21 -4.02 -19.47 0.72
CA PHE A 21 -4.53 -20.56 1.57
C PHE A 21 -4.11 -21.96 1.11
N ARG A 22 -3.96 -22.19 -0.20
CA ARG A 22 -3.44 -23.47 -0.70
C ARG A 22 -1.95 -23.64 -0.44
N GLY A 23 -1.16 -22.56 -0.50
CA GLY A 23 0.27 -22.59 -0.17
C GLY A 23 0.52 -23.01 1.27
N ILE A 24 -0.28 -22.50 2.21
CA ILE A 24 -0.20 -22.83 3.64
C ILE A 24 -0.43 -24.33 3.92
N LYS A 25 -1.21 -25.02 3.07
CA LYS A 25 -1.46 -26.47 3.23
C LYS A 25 -0.27 -27.36 2.85
N THR A 26 0.77 -26.81 2.23
CA THR A 26 2.00 -27.57 1.95
C THR A 26 2.97 -27.44 3.13
N PRO A 27 3.73 -28.49 3.50
CA PRO A 27 4.65 -28.43 4.65
C PRO A 27 5.72 -27.33 4.46
N ARG A 28 6.19 -27.13 3.23
CA ARG A 28 7.09 -26.01 2.89
C ARG A 28 6.41 -24.65 3.09
N GLY A 29 5.16 -24.49 2.64
CA GLY A 29 4.43 -23.23 2.79
C GLY A 29 4.02 -22.93 4.23
N ALA A 30 3.73 -23.96 5.04
CA ALA A 30 3.52 -23.81 6.48
C ALA A 30 4.79 -23.31 7.17
N LEU A 31 5.96 -23.86 6.83
CA LEU A 31 7.24 -23.39 7.37
C LEU A 31 7.47 -21.90 7.05
N PHE A 32 7.31 -21.50 5.78
CA PHE A 32 7.44 -20.09 5.39
C PHE A 32 6.40 -19.20 6.07
N PHE A 33 5.18 -19.68 6.28
CA PHE A 33 4.15 -18.93 6.98
C PHE A 33 4.50 -18.72 8.45
N VAL A 34 4.99 -19.74 9.15
CA VAL A 34 5.44 -19.64 10.54
C VAL A 34 6.62 -18.70 10.67
N ILE A 35 7.65 -18.86 9.83
CA ILE A 35 8.83 -17.97 9.84
C ILE A 35 8.42 -16.53 9.53
N GLY A 36 7.60 -16.31 8.50
CA GLY A 36 7.12 -14.98 8.14
C GLY A 36 6.30 -14.34 9.26
N THR A 37 5.41 -15.11 9.89
CA THR A 37 4.62 -14.63 11.03
C THR A 37 5.52 -14.32 12.23
N ALA A 38 6.51 -15.17 12.52
CA ALA A 38 7.47 -14.94 13.60
C ALA A 38 8.31 -13.68 13.36
N MET A 39 8.78 -13.45 12.13
CA MET A 39 9.48 -12.21 11.77
C MET A 39 8.58 -10.97 11.93
N ILE A 40 7.33 -11.05 11.48
CA ILE A 40 6.36 -9.96 11.63
C ILE A 40 6.10 -9.67 13.11
N LEU A 41 5.93 -10.69 13.95
CA LEU A 41 5.74 -10.55 15.39
C LEU A 41 7.00 -10.02 16.09
N LEU A 42 8.19 -10.47 15.69
CA LEU A 42 9.44 -9.97 16.23
C LEU A 42 9.65 -8.49 15.88
N TRP A 43 9.19 -8.07 14.70
CA TRP A 43 9.31 -6.69 14.24
C TRP A 43 8.23 -5.75 14.81
N LEU A 44 6.97 -6.18 14.83
CA LEU A 44 5.83 -5.41 15.35
C LEU A 44 5.68 -5.51 16.87
N GLY A 45 6.15 -6.60 17.48
CA GLY A 45 5.98 -6.92 18.89
C GLY A 45 6.51 -5.82 19.82
N PRO A 46 7.73 -5.31 19.63
CA PRO A 46 8.25 -4.20 20.43
C PRO A 46 7.42 -2.91 20.28
N ALA A 47 6.96 -2.59 19.06
CA ALA A 47 6.14 -1.42 18.80
C ALA A 47 4.76 -1.53 19.46
N LEU A 48 4.15 -2.71 19.41
CA LEU A 48 2.92 -3.05 20.12
C LEU A 48 3.10 -2.97 21.64
N PHE A 49 4.17 -3.56 22.14
CA PHE A 49 4.48 -3.57 23.57
C PHE A 49 4.68 -2.15 24.09
N MET A 50 5.45 -1.31 23.40
CA MET A 50 5.61 0.10 23.78
C MET A 50 4.30 0.88 23.67
N ALA A 51 3.51 0.67 22.61
CA ALA A 51 2.21 1.35 22.45
C ALA A 51 1.20 1.03 23.57
N VAL A 52 1.26 -0.18 24.14
CA VAL A 52 0.34 -0.61 25.21
C VAL A 52 0.92 -0.36 26.61
N ALA A 53 2.23 -0.54 26.80
CA ALA A 53 2.88 -0.47 28.11
C ALA A 53 3.37 0.94 28.49
N MET A 54 3.69 1.80 27.51
CA MET A 54 4.11 3.18 27.76
C MET A 54 3.01 4.14 27.26
N ASP A 55 2.23 4.72 28.18
CA ASP A 55 1.28 5.82 27.87
C ASP A 55 2.03 7.16 27.62
N GLN A 56 3.21 7.10 26.99
CA GLN A 56 3.94 8.27 26.53
C GLN A 56 3.30 8.79 25.24
N ARG A 57 2.14 9.43 25.40
CA ARG A 57 1.48 10.14 24.31
C ARG A 57 2.40 11.25 23.84
N SER A 58 2.97 11.08 22.66
CA SER A 58 3.90 12.03 22.07
C SER A 58 3.25 13.41 21.95
N ASN A 59 4.02 14.47 22.25
CA ASN A 59 3.53 15.84 22.16
C ASN A 59 3.07 16.12 20.72
N PRO A 60 1.80 16.51 20.50
CA PRO A 60 1.26 16.76 19.15
C PRO A 60 2.01 17.87 18.40
N GLN A 61 2.70 18.77 19.10
CA GLN A 61 3.52 19.82 18.49
C GLN A 61 4.72 19.24 17.75
N THR A 62 5.39 18.23 18.32
CA THR A 62 6.55 17.57 17.70
C THR A 62 6.13 16.83 16.44
N VAL A 63 4.99 16.13 16.47
CA VAL A 63 4.45 15.42 15.30
C VAL A 63 4.16 16.39 14.16
N ARG A 64 3.55 17.55 14.45
CA ARG A 64 3.25 18.58 13.43
C ARG A 64 4.50 19.20 12.82
N ALA A 65 5.60 19.32 13.57
CA ALA A 65 6.86 19.87 13.05
C ALA A 65 7.64 18.83 12.22
N VAL A 66 7.65 17.56 12.66
CA VAL A 66 8.51 16.52 12.08
C VAL A 66 7.84 15.78 10.91
N VAL A 67 6.53 15.52 10.97
CA VAL A 67 5.83 14.76 9.91
C VAL A 67 5.94 15.41 8.52
N PRO A 68 5.77 16.73 8.35
CA PRO A 68 5.94 17.36 7.04
C PRO A 68 7.36 17.20 6.47
N LEU A 69 8.39 17.29 7.32
CA LEU A 69 9.78 17.05 6.92
C LEU A 69 10.01 15.60 6.48
N ILE A 70 9.47 14.63 7.23
CA ILE A 70 9.51 13.21 6.85
C ILE A 70 8.79 12.98 5.52
N LEU A 71 7.60 13.56 5.35
CA LEU A 71 6.82 13.45 4.11
C LEU A 71 7.58 14.03 2.91
N LEU A 72 8.21 15.19 3.09
CA LEU A 72 9.04 15.81 2.05
C LEU A 72 10.21 14.90 1.69
N ALA A 73 10.92 14.37 2.69
CA ALA A 73 12.03 13.44 2.49
C ALA A 73 11.59 12.14 1.79
N LEU A 74 10.42 11.60 2.14
CA LEU A 74 9.84 10.43 1.48
C LEU A 74 9.48 10.74 0.03
N CYS A 75 8.91 11.91 -0.24
CA CYS A 75 8.54 12.32 -1.60
C CYS A 75 9.77 12.53 -2.48
N THR A 76 10.81 13.21 -1.98
CA THR A 76 12.05 13.41 -2.73
C THR A 76 12.77 12.09 -2.98
N LEU A 77 12.88 11.22 -1.96
CA LEU A 77 13.47 9.89 -2.13
C LEU A 77 12.68 9.05 -3.14
N ASN A 78 11.35 9.07 -3.07
CA ASN A 78 10.50 8.37 -4.02
C ASN A 78 10.78 8.85 -5.45
N VAL A 79 10.79 10.16 -5.71
CA VAL A 79 11.10 10.72 -7.04
C VAL A 79 12.50 10.30 -7.53
N LEU A 80 13.52 10.36 -6.67
CA LEU A 80 14.88 9.95 -7.03
C LEU A 80 14.98 8.46 -7.37
N THR A 81 14.24 7.61 -6.67
CA THR A 81 14.24 6.16 -6.91
C THR A 81 13.32 5.72 -8.06
N SER A 82 12.24 6.45 -8.33
CA SER A 82 11.19 6.05 -9.26
C SER A 82 11.46 6.41 -10.73
N GLY A 83 12.56 7.11 -11.04
CA GLY A 83 12.89 7.54 -12.40
C GLY A 83 13.04 6.43 -13.46
N HIS A 84 13.14 5.15 -13.04
CA HIS A 84 13.33 4.01 -13.95
C HIS A 84 12.10 3.09 -14.09
N GLU A 85 11.04 3.27 -13.29
CA GLU A 85 9.85 2.41 -13.35
C GLU A 85 8.70 3.08 -14.10
N LYS A 86 7.98 2.32 -14.95
CA LYS A 86 6.79 2.83 -15.64
C LYS A 86 5.68 3.14 -14.63
N ALA A 87 5.03 4.30 -14.77
CA ALA A 87 3.99 4.82 -13.86
C ALA A 87 2.87 3.83 -13.58
N VAL A 88 2.60 2.99 -14.59
CA VAL A 88 1.56 1.98 -14.56
C VAL A 88 2.14 0.69 -15.15
N HIS A 89 2.74 -0.13 -14.29
CA HIS A 89 3.19 -1.46 -14.70
C HIS A 89 2.00 -2.43 -14.79
N PHE A 90 1.63 -2.81 -16.01
CA PHE A 90 0.67 -3.89 -16.25
C PHE A 90 1.40 -5.22 -16.28
N THR A 91 0.90 -6.21 -15.53
CA THR A 91 1.42 -7.57 -15.65
C THR A 91 1.05 -8.17 -17.02
N PRO A 92 1.83 -9.10 -17.59
CA PRO A 92 1.51 -9.72 -18.89
C PRO A 92 0.11 -10.33 -18.93
N ALA A 93 -0.34 -10.92 -17.81
CA ALA A 93 -1.70 -11.42 -17.67
C ALA A 93 -2.76 -10.30 -17.73
N GLU A 94 -2.50 -9.15 -17.12
CA GLU A 94 -3.38 -7.98 -17.23
C GLU A 94 -3.42 -7.44 -18.64
N VAL A 95 -2.30 -7.42 -19.37
CA VAL A 95 -2.28 -6.94 -20.76
C VAL A 95 -3.21 -7.80 -21.63
N ASN A 96 -3.12 -9.12 -21.53
CA ASN A 96 -3.95 -10.03 -22.32
C ASN A 96 -5.46 -9.91 -22.04
N PHE A 97 -5.86 -9.62 -20.80
CA PHE A 97 -7.27 -9.49 -20.43
C PHE A 97 -7.83 -8.07 -20.59
N LEU A 98 -7.02 -7.03 -20.34
CA LEU A 98 -7.49 -5.64 -20.36
C LEU A 98 -7.35 -4.98 -21.73
N PHE A 99 -6.40 -5.40 -22.58
CA PHE A 99 -6.21 -4.81 -23.91
C PHE A 99 -6.98 -5.54 -25.01
N GLY A 100 -7.47 -6.76 -24.73
CA GLY A 100 -8.39 -7.46 -25.63
C GLY A 100 -9.85 -7.01 -25.53
N GLY A 101 -10.22 -6.20 -24.54
CA GLY A 101 -11.59 -5.71 -24.32
C GLY A 101 -11.78 -4.25 -24.75
N PRO A 102 -13.02 -3.83 -25.06
CA PRO A 102 -13.35 -2.45 -25.45
C PRO A 102 -13.34 -1.49 -24.25
N PHE A 103 -12.23 -1.42 -23.51
CA PHE A 103 -12.09 -0.56 -22.33
C PHE A 103 -11.40 0.76 -22.67
N THR A 104 -11.90 1.85 -22.09
CA THR A 104 -11.29 3.17 -22.26
C THR A 104 -10.06 3.32 -21.37
N ARG A 105 -9.08 4.15 -21.78
CA ARG A 105 -7.86 4.43 -20.97
C ARG A 105 -8.19 4.87 -19.54
N ARG A 106 -9.27 5.66 -19.36
CA ARG A 106 -9.75 6.10 -18.03
C ARG A 106 -10.20 4.93 -17.15
N GLN A 107 -10.84 3.92 -17.73
CA GLN A 107 -11.28 2.73 -16.98
C GLN A 107 -10.09 1.87 -16.54
N LEU A 108 -9.04 1.76 -17.37
CA LEU A 108 -7.79 1.07 -17.03
C LEU A 108 -7.07 1.76 -15.86
N LEU A 109 -7.00 3.09 -15.89
CA LEU A 109 -6.42 3.88 -14.80
C LEU A 109 -7.21 3.70 -13.50
N LEU A 110 -8.55 3.78 -13.55
CA LEU A 110 -9.40 3.54 -12.37
C LEU A 110 -9.23 2.12 -11.82
N TYR A 111 -9.12 1.10 -12.67
CA TYR A 111 -8.86 -0.27 -12.24
C TYR A 111 -7.52 -0.38 -11.49
N LYS A 112 -6.46 0.30 -11.95
CA LYS A 112 -5.18 0.28 -11.25
C LYS A 112 -5.20 1.08 -9.95
N LEU A 113 -5.80 2.27 -9.97
CA LEU A 113 -5.97 3.11 -8.79
C LEU A 113 -6.73 2.36 -7.69
N THR A 114 -7.84 1.72 -8.03
CA THR A 114 -8.63 0.93 -7.05
C THR A 114 -7.84 -0.26 -6.48
N ALA A 115 -7.08 -0.97 -7.31
CA ALA A 115 -6.22 -2.05 -6.84
C ALA A 115 -5.14 -1.53 -5.87
N SER A 116 -4.57 -0.36 -6.15
CA SER A 116 -3.57 0.24 -5.29
C SER A 116 -4.15 0.81 -4.00
N VAL A 117 -5.29 1.49 -4.06
CA VAL A 117 -6.01 1.95 -2.86
C VAL A 117 -6.34 0.77 -1.96
N ALA A 118 -6.79 -0.36 -2.51
CA ALA A 118 -7.06 -1.57 -1.74
C ALA A 118 -5.79 -2.12 -1.07
N ALA A 119 -4.65 -2.10 -1.76
CA ALA A 119 -3.36 -2.48 -1.17
C ALA A 119 -2.94 -1.51 -0.06
N SER A 120 -3.05 -0.20 -0.28
CA SER A 120 -2.74 0.84 0.70
C SER A 120 -3.62 0.77 1.94
N VAL A 121 -4.91 0.42 1.80
CA VAL A 121 -5.80 0.14 2.93
C VAL A 121 -5.32 -1.06 3.73
N PHE A 122 -4.92 -2.14 3.06
CA PHE A 122 -4.41 -3.33 3.74
C PHE A 122 -3.10 -3.04 4.50
N VAL A 123 -2.16 -2.32 3.87
CA VAL A 123 -0.89 -1.92 4.50
C VAL A 123 -1.15 -0.95 5.65
N SER A 124 -2.04 0.03 5.46
CA SER A 124 -2.46 0.95 6.51
C SER A 124 -3.05 0.22 7.71
N LEU A 125 -3.88 -0.79 7.48
CA LEU A 125 -4.43 -1.60 8.56
C LEU A 125 -3.33 -2.32 9.34
N MET A 126 -2.33 -2.89 8.66
CA MET A 126 -1.19 -3.53 9.34
C MET A 126 -0.31 -2.53 10.11
N PHE A 127 -0.02 -1.37 9.52
CA PHE A 127 0.87 -0.36 10.10
C PHE A 127 0.19 0.59 11.11
N SER A 128 -1.14 0.65 11.10
CA SER A 128 -1.92 1.40 12.12
C SER A 128 -1.57 0.98 13.53
N VAL A 129 -1.18 -0.30 13.69
CA VAL A 129 -0.77 -0.91 14.96
C VAL A 129 0.53 -0.30 15.48
N VAL A 130 1.48 0.02 14.60
CA VAL A 130 2.74 0.71 14.97
C VAL A 130 2.48 2.16 15.35
N PHE A 131 1.49 2.79 14.71
CA PHE A 131 1.13 4.19 14.97
C PHE A 131 0.24 4.40 16.18
N LEU A 132 -0.27 3.34 16.82
CA LEU A 132 -1.02 3.43 18.08
C LEU A 132 -0.22 4.11 19.20
N GLN A 133 1.11 4.00 19.19
CA GLN A 133 1.96 4.70 20.16
C GLN A 133 1.82 6.24 20.10
N HIS A 134 1.37 6.79 18.96
CA HIS A 134 1.27 8.24 18.74
C HIS A 134 -0.17 8.78 18.78
N SER A 135 -1.20 7.93 18.79
CA SER A 135 -2.60 8.37 18.70
C SER A 135 -3.50 7.61 19.66
N SER A 136 -4.35 8.34 20.37
CA SER A 136 -5.31 7.78 21.34
C SER A 136 -6.43 6.96 20.69
N MET A 137 -6.66 7.13 19.38
CA MET A 137 -7.69 6.42 18.63
C MET A 137 -7.06 5.61 17.51
N TRP A 138 -7.23 4.28 17.53
CA TRP A 138 -6.73 3.38 16.49
C TRP A 138 -7.19 3.79 15.07
N ILE A 139 -8.45 4.23 14.95
CA ILE A 139 -9.02 4.67 13.68
C ILE A 139 -8.30 5.91 13.15
N ALA A 140 -7.90 6.84 14.03
CA ALA A 140 -7.15 8.03 13.63
C ALA A 140 -5.74 7.68 13.14
N ALA A 141 -5.06 6.73 13.80
CA ALA A 141 -3.78 6.20 13.35
C ALA A 141 -3.88 5.52 11.98
N MET A 142 -4.90 4.68 11.78
CA MET A 142 -5.17 4.03 10.49
C MET A 142 -5.41 5.07 9.39
N LEU A 143 -6.32 6.02 9.61
CA LEU A 143 -6.65 7.04 8.62
C LEU A 143 -5.46 7.95 8.30
N GLY A 144 -4.68 8.35 9.30
CA GLY A 144 -3.47 9.16 9.11
C GLY A 144 -2.46 8.45 8.22
N TYR A 145 -2.15 7.19 8.50
CA TYR A 145 -1.22 6.40 7.69
C TYR A 145 -1.78 6.15 6.28
N LEU A 146 -3.09 5.89 6.16
CA LEU A 146 -3.75 5.73 4.86
C LEU A 146 -3.57 7.00 4.00
N LEU A 147 -3.81 8.18 4.59
CA LEU A 147 -3.64 9.46 3.90
C LEU A 147 -2.18 9.67 3.46
N ILE A 148 -1.22 9.38 4.33
CA ILE A 148 0.21 9.49 4.01
C ILE A 148 0.56 8.61 2.79
N MET A 149 0.13 7.35 2.82
CA MET A 149 0.39 6.42 1.71
C MET A 149 -0.27 6.85 0.41
N LEU A 150 -1.53 7.28 0.46
CA LEU A 150 -2.23 7.79 -0.72
C LEU A 150 -1.57 9.05 -1.27
N PHE A 151 -1.13 9.95 -0.40
CA PHE A 151 -0.44 11.18 -0.79
C PHE A 151 0.86 10.86 -1.52
N VAL A 152 1.75 10.04 -0.93
CA VAL A 152 3.02 9.66 -1.55
C VAL A 152 2.78 8.96 -2.89
N GLN A 153 1.78 8.08 -2.97
CA GLN A 153 1.46 7.38 -4.20
C GLN A 153 0.95 8.31 -5.31
N LEU A 154 0.01 9.21 -4.99
CA LEU A 154 -0.53 10.17 -5.96
C LEU A 154 0.53 11.18 -6.39
N PHE A 155 1.38 11.63 -5.47
CA PHE A 155 2.51 12.51 -5.76
C PHE A 155 3.50 11.87 -6.74
N SER A 156 3.90 10.63 -6.48
CA SER A 156 4.77 9.86 -7.38
C SER A 156 4.16 9.73 -8.79
N MET A 157 2.87 9.38 -8.86
CA MET A 157 2.16 9.26 -10.13
C MET A 157 2.08 10.60 -10.89
N ALA A 158 1.84 11.70 -10.19
CA ALA A 158 1.81 13.04 -10.77
C ALA A 158 3.18 13.48 -11.30
N MET A 159 4.24 13.30 -10.51
CA MET A 159 5.61 13.62 -10.93
C MET A 159 6.03 12.84 -12.17
N MET A 160 5.64 11.57 -12.25
CA MET A 160 5.98 10.75 -13.42
C MET A 160 5.20 11.16 -14.67
N LEU A 161 3.93 11.53 -14.54
CA LEU A 161 3.15 12.08 -15.66
C LEU A 161 3.77 13.38 -16.18
N ILE A 162 4.18 14.27 -15.27
CA ILE A 162 4.90 15.51 -15.63
C ILE A 162 6.22 15.18 -16.35
N GLY A 163 7.00 14.24 -15.82
CA GLY A 163 8.25 13.80 -16.44
C GLY A 163 8.06 13.26 -17.85
N GLN A 164 6.96 12.55 -18.12
CA GLN A 164 6.62 12.07 -19.47
C GLN A 164 6.23 13.21 -20.41
N THR A 165 5.46 14.20 -19.94
CA THR A 165 5.07 15.36 -20.77
C THR A 165 6.22 16.32 -21.10
N VAL A 166 7.28 16.35 -20.28
CA VAL A 166 8.45 17.21 -20.51
C VAL A 166 9.49 16.52 -21.41
N ALA A 167 9.47 15.19 -21.47
CA ALA A 167 10.37 14.40 -22.30
C ALA A 167 9.88 14.23 -23.75
N GLU A 168 8.59 14.49 -24.02
CA GLU A 168 8.00 14.63 -25.37
C GLU A 168 8.25 16.03 -25.94
#